data_AF-A0A1Y4UTY1-F1
#
_entry.id   AF-A0A1Y4UTY1-F1
#
_cell.length_a   1.000
_cell.length_b   1.000
_cell.length_c   1.000
_cell.angle_alpha   90.00
_cell.angle_beta   90.00
_cell.angle_gamma   90.00
#
_symmetry.space_group_name_H-M   'P 1'
#
loop_
_entity.id
_entity.type
_entity.pdbx_description
1 polymer ?
#
loop_
_entity_poly.entity_id
_entity_poly.type
_entity_poly.pdbx_seq_one_letter_code
_entity_poly.pdbx_strand_id
1 'polypeptide(L)' 'MKKITLKLTPREARALRRALLHEIADAKEAIESAAKFPGSDILREAAEQAEDEKAALEELDNKLLEGLSREQWDAVVLGR' A
#
# COMPACT_ATOMS: atom_id res chain seq x y z
N MET A 1 -22.27 -3.38 -8.95
CA MET A 1 -21.28 -2.31 -8.72
C MET A 1 -20.74 -1.84 -10.06
N LYS A 2 -20.69 -0.52 -10.33
CA LYS A 2 -20.11 0.00 -11.59
C LYS A 2 -18.58 -0.14 -11.52
N LYS A 3 -17.96 -0.79 -12.51
CA LYS A 3 -16.49 -0.88 -12.61
C LYS A 3 -15.93 0.54 -12.80
N ILE A 4 -15.13 1.01 -11.85
CA ILE A 4 -14.33 2.22 -12.03
C ILE A 4 -13.14 1.81 -12.90
N THR A 5 -13.14 2.20 -14.17
CA THR A 5 -11.96 2.03 -15.02
C THR A 5 -10.98 3.15 -14.71
N LEU A 6 -9.84 2.80 -14.13
CA LEU A 6 -8.78 3.75 -13.84
C LEU A 6 -8.22 4.30 -15.17
N LYS A 7 -8.24 5.63 -15.33
CA LYS A 7 -7.69 6.34 -16.50
C LYS A 7 -6.16 6.47 -16.39
N LEU A 8 -5.48 5.39 -16.03
CA LEU A 8 -4.02 5.33 -15.94
C LEU A 8 -3.48 4.55 -17.13
N THR A 9 -2.30 4.90 -17.62
CA THR A 9 -1.52 4.03 -18.48
C THR A 9 -0.98 2.84 -17.68
N PRO A 10 -0.61 1.71 -18.32
CA PRO A 10 0.01 0.58 -17.61
C PRO A 10 1.28 0.99 -16.83
N ARG A 11 2.07 1.92 -17.38
CA ARG A 11 3.25 2.49 -16.71
C ARG A 11 2.88 3.26 -15.45
N GLU A 12 1.85 4.11 -15.51
CA GLU A 12 1.38 4.87 -14.36
C GLU A 12 0.78 3.96 -13.29
N ALA A 13 0.01 2.95 -13.67
CA ALA A 13 -0.53 1.97 -12.74
C ALA A 13 0.59 1.23 -11.99
N ARG A 14 1.66 0.85 -12.71
CA ARG A 14 2.86 0.24 -12.12
C ARG A 14 3.61 1.18 -11.19
N ALA A 15 3.76 2.45 -11.57
CA ALA A 15 4.42 3.45 -10.74
C ALA A 15 3.62 3.70 -9.45
N LEU A 16 2.31 3.84 -9.56
CA LEU A 16 1.40 4.03 -8.43
C LEU A 16 1.46 2.86 -7.46
N ARG A 17 1.37 1.61 -7.94
CA ARG A 17 1.49 0.44 -7.06
C ARG A 17 2.85 0.38 -6.38
N ARG A 18 3.94 0.70 -7.08
CA ARG A 18 5.27 0.72 -6.45
C ARG A 18 5.36 1.73 -5.32
N ALA A 19 4.77 2.91 -5.49
CA ALA A 19 4.69 3.90 -4.43
C ALA A 19 3.88 3.36 -3.23
N LEU A 20 2.69 2.81 -3.47
CA LEU A 20 1.87 2.20 -2.42
C LEU A 20 2.62 1.10 -1.65
N LEU A 21 3.30 0.20 -2.35
CA LEU A 21 4.07 -0.87 -1.71
C LEU A 21 5.25 -0.35 -0.89
N HIS A 22 5.84 0.79 -1.28
CA HIS A 22 6.89 1.44 -0.50
C HIS A 22 6.33 1.99 0.80
N GLU A 23 5.25 2.76 0.76
CA GLU A 23 4.61 3.33 1.95
C GLU A 23 4.12 2.23 2.92
N ILE A 24 3.58 1.12 2.39
CA ILE A 24 3.21 -0.06 3.21
C ILE A 24 4.44 -0.66 3.91
N ALA A 25 5.59 -0.70 3.23
CA ALA A 25 6.82 -1.21 3.81
C ALA A 25 7.36 -0.27 4.89
N ASP A 26 7.30 1.04 4.68
CA ASP A 26 7.71 2.05 5.65
C ASP A 26 6.84 1.99 6.93
N ALA A 27 5.52 1.90 6.77
CA ALA A 27 4.59 1.72 7.89
C ALA A 27 4.89 0.42 8.67
N LYS A 28 5.19 -0.67 7.94
CA LYS A 28 5.59 -1.94 8.55
C LYS A 28 6.92 -1.81 9.33
N GLU A 29 7.91 -1.12 8.79
CA GLU A 29 9.18 -0.88 9.48
C GLU A 29 9.00 -0.05 10.74
N ALA A 30 8.10 0.94 10.73
CA ALA A 30 7.75 1.74 11.91
C ALA A 30 7.16 0.86 13.03
N ILE A 31 6.21 -0.02 12.70
CA ILE A 31 5.60 -0.97 13.65
C ILE A 31 6.65 -1.90 14.24
N GLU A 32 7.48 -2.52 13.38
CA GLU A 32 8.54 -3.44 13.80
C GLU A 32 9.61 -2.75 14.64
N SER A 33 9.88 -1.46 14.38
CA SER A 33 10.83 -0.67 15.15
C SER A 33 10.28 -0.32 16.53
N ALA A 34 9.02 0.08 16.64
CA ALA A 34 8.36 0.33 17.91
C ALA A 34 8.29 -0.93 18.80
N ALA A 35 8.04 -2.10 18.21
CA ALA A 35 8.00 -3.38 18.92
C ALA A 35 9.32 -3.72 19.65
N LYS A 36 10.45 -3.15 19.23
CA LYS A 36 11.76 -3.32 19.89
C LYS A 36 11.87 -2.52 21.20
N PHE A 37 10.95 -1.58 21.45
CA PHE A 37 10.94 -0.69 22.62
C PHE A 37 9.59 -0.71 23.36
N PRO A 38 9.17 -1.86 23.92
CA PRO A 38 7.83 -2.05 24.47
C PRO A 38 7.49 -1.17 25.70
N GLY A 39 8.50 -0.54 26.32
CA GLY A 39 8.29 0.37 27.46
C GLY A 39 8.07 1.83 27.08
N SER A 40 8.05 2.17 25.78
CA SER A 40 7.85 3.54 25.32
C SER A 40 6.40 3.75 24.87
N ASP A 41 5.64 4.52 25.64
CA ASP A 41 4.26 4.88 25.29
C ASP A 41 4.17 5.66 23.97
N ILE A 42 5.12 6.56 23.73
CA ILE A 42 5.19 7.35 22.48
C ILE A 42 5.39 6.44 21.27
N LEU A 43 6.29 5.46 21.36
CA LEU A 43 6.52 4.53 20.25
C LEU A 43 5.35 3.57 20.05
N ARG A 44 4.64 3.21 21.12
CA ARG A 44 3.40 2.42 21.03
C ARG A 44 2.30 3.20 20.29
N GLU A 45 2.04 4.45 20.65
CA GLU A 45 1.07 5.29 19.94
C GLU A 45 1.45 5.49 18.47
N ALA A 46 2.73 5.69 18.17
CA ALA A 46 3.21 5.78 16.80
C ALA A 46 3.01 4.46 16.02
N ALA A 47 3.18 3.31 16.67
CA ALA A 47 2.92 2.01 16.06
C ALA A 47 1.44 1.80 15.74
N GLU A 48 0.54 2.19 16.65
CA GLU A 48 -0.91 2.12 16.42
C GLU A 48 -1.32 2.97 15.21
N GLN A 49 -0.78 4.18 15.08
CA GLN A 49 -1.01 5.03 13.89
C GLN A 49 -0.47 4.40 12.61
N ALA A 50 0.72 3.80 12.67
CA ALA A 50 1.31 3.11 11.52
C ALA A 50 0.52 1.84 11.14
N GLU A 51 -0.09 1.13 12.10
CA GLU A 51 -1.00 0.01 11.82
C GLU A 51 -2.26 0.46 11.06
N ASP A 52 -2.88 1.55 11.51
CA ASP A 52 -4.04 2.13 10.84
C ASP A 52 -3.70 2.62 9.42
N GLU A 53 -2.57 3.31 9.26
CA GLU A 53 -2.08 3.76 7.96
C GLU A 53 -1.79 2.59 7.02
N LYS A 54 -1.09 1.57 7.51
CA LYS A 54 -0.80 0.36 6.75
C LYS A 54 -2.10 -0.32 6.28
N ALA A 55 -3.09 -0.46 7.15
CA ALA A 55 -4.38 -1.06 6.80
C ALA A 55 -5.11 -0.27 5.71
N ALA A 56 -5.11 1.07 5.81
CA ALA A 56 -5.69 1.94 4.79
C ALA A 56 -4.95 1.83 3.44
N LEU A 57 -3.63 1.76 3.46
CA LEU A 57 -2.80 1.59 2.26
C LEU A 57 -3.00 0.21 1.61
N GLU A 58 -3.12 -0.86 2.39
CA GLU A 58 -3.44 -2.21 1.90
C GLU A 58 -4.85 -2.25 1.27
N GLU A 59 -5.83 -1.56 1.86
CA GLU A 59 -7.16 -1.42 1.26
C GLU A 59 -7.10 -0.65 -0.07
N LEU A 60 -6.27 0.40 -0.16
CA LEU A 60 -6.04 1.14 -1.39
C LEU A 60 -5.36 0.29 -2.47
N ASP A 61 -4.37 -0.54 -2.12
CA ASP A 61 -3.73 -1.48 -3.08
C ASP A 61 -4.77 -2.49 -3.61
N ASN A 62 -5.62 -3.04 -2.74
CA ASN A 62 -6.69 -3.95 -3.15
C ASN A 62 -7.67 -3.27 -4.12
N LYS A 63 -8.12 -2.05 -3.81
CA LYS A 63 -9.00 -1.25 -4.69
C LYS A 63 -8.34 -0.92 -6.02
N LEU A 64 -7.04 -0.60 -6.00
CA LEU A 64 -6.26 -0.38 -7.22
C LEU A 64 -6.30 -1.63 -8.10
N LEU A 65 -5.97 -2.79 -7.54
CA LEU A 65 -5.90 -4.08 -8.24
C LEU A 65 -7.26 -4.50 -8.83
N GLU A 66 -8.36 -4.28 -8.12
CA GLU A 66 -9.72 -4.55 -8.60
C GLU A 66 -10.12 -3.64 -9.79
N GLY A 67 -9.58 -2.42 -9.83
CA GLY A 67 -9.86 -1.42 -10.86
C GLY A 67 -9.01 -1.52 -12.12
N LEU A 68 -8.00 -2.41 -12.14
CA LEU A 68 -7.09 -2.54 -13.28
C LEU A 68 -7.75 -3.24 -14.48
N SER A 69 -7.42 -2.77 -15.68
CA SER A 69 -7.58 -3.52 -16.92
C SER A 69 -6.59 -4.68 -16.97
N ARG A 70 -6.76 -5.62 -17.91
CA ARG A 70 -5.83 -6.74 -18.06
C ARG A 70 -4.40 -6.28 -18.35
N GLU A 71 -4.26 -5.30 -19.25
CA GLU A 71 -2.96 -4.75 -19.63
C GLU A 71 -2.26 -4.07 -18.44
N GLN A 72 -3.02 -3.28 -17.66
CA GLN A 72 -2.49 -2.67 -16.44
C GLN A 72 -2.10 -3.73 -15.40
N TRP A 73 -2.91 -4.77 -15.23
CA TRP A 73 -2.61 -5.88 -14.31
C TRP A 73 -1.30 -6.56 -14.70
N ASP A 74 -1.10 -6.86 -15.98
CA ASP A 74 0.12 -7.50 -16.47
C ASP A 74 1.36 -6.61 -16.20
N ALA A 75 1.25 -5.30 -16.42
CA ALA A 75 2.32 -4.35 -16.10
C ALA A 75 2.64 -4.27 -14.60
N VAL A 76 1.61 -4.37 -13.77
CA VAL A 76 1.68 -4.18 -12.32
C VAL A 76 2.12 -5.44 -11.58
N VAL A 77 1.72 -6.62 -12.06
CA VAL A 77 2.02 -7.92 -11.42
C VAL A 77 3.18 -8.65 -12.10
N LEU A 78 3.23 -8.63 -13.43
CA LEU A 78 4.26 -9.36 -14.20
C LEU A 78 5.45 -8.47 -14.56
N GLY A 79 5.33 -7.16 -14.43
CA GLY A 79 6.40 -6.21 -14.72
C GLY A 79 6.77 -6.07 -16.20
N ARG A 80 5.88 -6.49 -17.12
CA ARG A 80 6.05 -6.47 -18.58
C ARG A 80 5.32 -5.29 -19.21
#